data_AF-A0A0B2V1Y3-F1
#
_entry.id   AF-A0A0B2V1Y3-F1
#
_cell.length_a   1.000
_cell.length_b   1.000
_cell.length_c   1.000
_cell.angle_alpha   90.00
_cell.angle_beta   90.00
_cell.angle_gamma   90.00
#
_symmetry.space_group_name_H-M   'P 1'
#
loop_
_entity.id
_entity.type
_entity.pdbx_description
1 polymer ?
#
loop_
_entity_poly.entity_id
_entity_poly.type
_entity_poly.pdbx_seq_one_letter_code
_entity_poly.pdbx_strand_id
1 'polypeptide(L)'
;MGIQMHWMDNEVKEKKNCCWYKSLAKEANVTVMNEAGLDPGIDHMLAMQCFDQISDHGGKVTSFVSFCGGLPAPESSDNPLRYKFSWSPKGVLMALMNGARYLDNERLIEVEGDCAVLDNLYPICFMPGFNLIGYPNRDSIKYATIYGLGPECKTLLRGTLRYKVGFSFAHLNTPMSLDYGCDILCSNSISVIFMYLSDSFAAPSGCLVCSIDNMPAQMPYEATEAFGNLLYPYIIDMLNCSTDQPFDHLHCSEDIKRAIITNAGSLTPRYEYITELRLKRAKEANVTVMNEAGLDPGIDHMLAMQCFDQISDHGGKVTSFVSFCGGLPAPESSDNPLRYKFSWSPKGVLMALMNGARYLDNERLIEVEGDCAVLDNLYPICFMPGFNLIGYPNRDSIKYATIYGLGPECKTLLRGTLRYKGFVEAVKALKELGLMNMEPNAIFNSATGPDLSWKQILASLLHQPTDIFAESLKKIAAEKLGKEKSIEMNAIVELGLLSEDVVERHGTALDTLAAYLARKLALHKSERDLVILNHDVDAQLPGGMQERHRIQLVAYGQPNGFSAMASTVGYTTAIISHMLLNGEIQDKGMVRPTSKHVYRPALQRLKDYGIEATETITAL
;
A
#
# COMPACT_ATOMS: atom_id res chain seq x y z
N MET A 1 -12.16 -26.69 20.79
CA MET A 1 -13.36 -26.94 21.61
C MET A 1 -14.57 -26.77 20.72
N GLY A 2 -15.27 -27.87 20.42
CA GLY A 2 -16.44 -27.83 19.53
C GLY A 2 -17.62 -27.16 20.23
N ILE A 3 -18.11 -26.06 19.67
CA ILE A 3 -19.36 -25.44 20.11
C ILE A 3 -20.48 -26.10 19.31
N GLN A 4 -21.16 -27.06 19.93
CA GLN A 4 -22.48 -27.48 19.49
C GLN A 4 -23.46 -26.35 19.81
N MET A 5 -24.15 -25.80 18.81
CA MET A 5 -25.30 -24.93 19.04
C MET A 5 -26.57 -25.56 18.49
N HIS A 6 -27.51 -25.76 19.43
CA HIS A 6 -28.88 -26.09 19.17
C HIS A 6 -29.53 -25.08 18.23
N TRP A 7 -30.28 -25.58 17.25
CA TRP A 7 -31.26 -24.80 16.51
C TRP A 7 -32.27 -24.22 17.51
N MET A 8 -32.26 -22.91 17.70
CA MET A 8 -33.29 -22.20 18.49
C MET A 8 -34.25 -21.47 17.57
N ASP A 9 -35.51 -21.55 17.97
CA ASP A 9 -36.73 -21.22 17.26
C ASP A 9 -36.87 -19.79 16.71
N ASN A 10 -37.79 -19.68 15.75
CA ASN A 10 -38.15 -18.56 14.88
C ASN A 10 -38.69 -17.25 15.56
N GLU A 11 -38.42 -16.97 16.83
CA GLU A 11 -39.12 -15.91 17.58
C GLU A 11 -38.31 -14.67 18.01
N VAL A 12 -37.11 -14.44 17.47
CA VAL A 12 -36.37 -13.19 17.76
C VAL A 12 -35.94 -12.48 16.47
N LYS A 13 -36.95 -12.01 15.71
CA LYS A 13 -36.80 -10.98 14.65
C LYS A 13 -36.79 -9.57 15.26
N GLU A 14 -35.87 -9.29 16.19
CA GLU A 14 -35.57 -7.91 16.57
C GLU A 14 -34.57 -7.30 15.59
N LYS A 15 -34.85 -6.08 15.12
CA LYS A 15 -33.97 -5.23 14.31
C LYS A 15 -32.59 -5.10 14.96
N LYS A 16 -31.64 -5.95 14.57
CA LYS A 16 -30.24 -5.84 15.03
C LYS A 16 -29.56 -4.70 14.28
N ASN A 17 -29.44 -3.56 14.99
CA ASN A 17 -28.84 -2.31 14.52
C ASN A 17 -27.35 -2.46 14.12
N CYS A 18 -26.86 -1.57 13.25
CA CYS A 18 -25.42 -1.38 12.92
C CYS A 18 -24.50 -1.38 14.16
N CYS A 19 -25.00 -1.01 15.33
CA CYS A 19 -24.30 -1.02 16.61
C CYS A 19 -23.80 -2.42 17.03
N TRP A 20 -24.57 -3.48 16.75
CA TRP A 20 -24.20 -4.87 17.05
C TRP A 20 -23.09 -5.39 16.11
N TYR A 21 -23.16 -5.02 14.83
CA TYR A 21 -22.08 -5.31 13.87
C TYR A 21 -20.78 -4.58 14.23
N LYS A 22 -20.87 -3.32 14.67
CA LYS A 22 -19.70 -2.57 15.15
C LYS A 22 -19.11 -3.16 16.43
N SER A 23 -19.92 -3.72 17.33
CA SER A 23 -19.41 -4.38 18.54
C SER A 23 -18.69 -5.69 18.22
N LEU A 24 -19.26 -6.53 17.34
CA LEU A 24 -18.60 -7.76 16.87
C LEU A 24 -17.32 -7.48 16.10
N ALA A 25 -17.32 -6.47 15.21
CA ALA A 25 -16.11 -6.05 14.50
C ALA A 25 -15.03 -5.58 15.48
N LYS A 26 -15.42 -4.84 16.52
CA LYS A 26 -14.51 -4.40 17.59
C LYS A 26 -13.99 -5.57 18.44
N GLU A 27 -14.83 -6.55 18.76
CA GLU A 27 -14.45 -7.79 19.47
C GLU A 27 -13.51 -8.67 18.63
N ALA A 28 -13.74 -8.75 17.32
CA ALA A 28 -12.91 -9.48 16.37
C ALA A 28 -11.65 -8.69 15.93
N ASN A 29 -11.45 -7.47 16.45
CA ASN A 29 -10.36 -6.57 16.06
C ASN A 29 -10.30 -6.28 14.54
N VAL A 30 -11.47 -6.19 13.90
CA VAL A 30 -11.66 -5.84 12.49
C VAL A 30 -12.26 -4.43 12.40
N THR A 31 -11.69 -3.59 11.53
CA THR A 31 -12.26 -2.27 11.26
C THR A 31 -13.27 -2.37 10.11
N VAL A 32 -14.55 -2.12 10.40
CA VAL A 32 -15.61 -2.03 9.38
C VAL A 32 -15.97 -0.57 9.17
N MET A 33 -15.65 -0.07 7.98
CA MET A 33 -16.12 1.24 7.52
C MET A 33 -17.47 1.08 6.82
N ASN A 34 -18.52 1.61 7.43
CA ASN A 34 -19.82 1.80 6.79
C ASN A 34 -19.99 3.27 6.38
N GLU A 35 -20.95 3.58 5.50
CA GLU A 35 -21.25 4.97 5.13
C GLU A 35 -20.11 5.70 4.38
N ALA A 36 -19.42 4.99 3.47
CA ALA A 36 -18.32 5.53 2.65
C ALA A 36 -18.80 6.02 1.25
N GLY A 37 -19.84 6.86 1.22
CA GLY A 37 -20.44 7.42 0.00
C GLY A 37 -20.33 8.95 -0.09
N LEU A 38 -21.18 9.58 -0.91
CA LEU A 38 -21.27 11.05 -0.98
C LEU A 38 -22.06 11.63 0.22
N ASP A 39 -23.21 11.01 0.53
CA ASP A 39 -24.09 11.32 1.68
C ASP A 39 -24.82 10.02 2.08
N PRO A 40 -24.42 9.34 3.17
CA PRO A 40 -23.31 9.69 4.07
C PRO A 40 -21.92 9.27 3.53
N GLY A 41 -20.90 10.10 3.76
CA GLY A 41 -19.47 9.80 3.67
C GLY A 41 -18.59 11.05 3.51
N ILE A 42 -18.47 11.58 2.29
CA ILE A 42 -17.71 12.82 2.03
C ILE A 42 -18.26 13.99 2.85
N ASP A 43 -19.58 14.11 2.94
CA ASP A 43 -20.25 15.13 3.73
C ASP A 43 -19.91 15.03 5.24
N HIS A 44 -19.76 13.81 5.77
CA HIS A 44 -19.30 13.58 7.15
C HIS A 44 -17.86 14.03 7.35
N MET A 45 -16.96 13.65 6.43
CA MET A 45 -15.54 14.01 6.51
C MET A 45 -15.35 15.53 6.47
N LEU A 46 -16.07 16.22 5.57
CA LEU A 46 -16.01 17.67 5.46
C LEU A 46 -16.59 18.37 6.71
N ALA A 47 -17.70 17.86 7.25
CA ALA A 47 -18.27 18.39 8.48
C ALA A 47 -17.30 18.25 9.67
N MET A 48 -16.73 17.05 9.86
CA MET A 48 -15.78 16.80 10.96
C MET A 48 -14.51 17.64 10.83
N GLN A 49 -13.95 17.75 9.63
CA GLN A 49 -12.79 18.61 9.39
C GLN A 49 -13.07 20.07 9.75
N CYS A 50 -14.26 20.59 9.43
CA CYS A 50 -14.66 21.95 9.79
C CYS A 50 -14.85 22.08 11.32
N PHE A 51 -15.44 21.09 11.97
CA PHE A 51 -15.64 21.10 13.42
C PHE A 51 -14.31 21.03 14.18
N ASP A 52 -13.37 20.21 13.73
CA ASP A 52 -12.02 20.13 14.28
C ASP A 52 -11.31 21.49 14.16
N GLN A 53 -11.39 22.14 12.99
CA GLN A 53 -10.84 23.49 12.81
C GLN A 53 -11.47 24.52 13.75
N ILE A 54 -12.79 24.49 13.95
CA ILE A 54 -13.49 25.39 14.89
C ILE A 54 -13.01 25.13 16.33
N SER A 55 -12.90 23.86 16.70
CA SER A 55 -12.44 23.43 18.03
C SER A 55 -10.98 23.82 18.29
N ASP A 56 -10.10 23.67 17.31
CA ASP A 56 -8.68 24.04 17.40
C ASP A 56 -8.48 25.55 17.66
N HIS A 57 -9.43 26.38 17.20
CA HIS A 57 -9.45 27.82 17.46
C HIS A 57 -10.23 28.18 18.74
N GLY A 58 -10.61 27.19 19.56
CA GLY A 58 -11.37 27.37 20.80
C GLY A 58 -12.84 27.76 20.59
N GLY A 59 -13.34 27.65 19.36
CA GLY A 59 -14.72 27.93 19.00
C GLY A 59 -15.65 26.74 19.29
N LYS A 60 -16.96 26.99 19.18
CA LYS A 60 -17.99 25.94 19.26
C LYS A 60 -18.95 26.04 18.10
N VAL A 61 -19.45 24.91 17.63
CA VAL A 61 -20.42 24.84 16.53
C VAL A 61 -21.80 25.23 17.04
N THR A 62 -22.28 26.41 16.66
CA THR A 62 -23.60 26.93 17.06
C THR A 62 -24.70 26.66 16.02
N SER A 63 -24.32 26.32 14.79
CA SER A 63 -25.23 26.02 13.68
C SER A 63 -24.52 25.12 12.67
N PHE A 64 -25.20 24.04 12.24
CA PHE A 64 -24.75 23.17 11.16
C PHE A 64 -25.90 22.90 10.19
N VAL A 65 -25.69 23.27 8.94
CA VAL A 65 -26.62 23.03 7.84
C VAL A 65 -25.83 22.42 6.69
N SER A 66 -26.26 21.26 6.21
CA SER A 66 -25.66 20.59 5.07
C SER A 66 -26.73 20.14 4.09
N PHE A 67 -26.51 20.44 2.81
CA PHE A 67 -27.35 19.96 1.72
C PHE A 67 -26.49 19.26 0.70
N CYS A 68 -26.88 18.03 0.34
CA CYS A 68 -26.16 17.22 -0.64
C CYS A 68 -27.09 16.72 -1.74
N GLY A 69 -26.60 16.56 -2.97
CA GLY A 69 -27.41 15.99 -4.05
C GLY A 69 -26.58 15.64 -5.28
N GLY A 70 -26.87 14.48 -5.88
CA GLY A 70 -26.40 14.16 -7.22
C GLY A 70 -27.26 14.87 -8.24
N LEU A 71 -26.75 15.92 -8.88
CA LEU A 71 -27.49 16.74 -9.84
C LEU A 71 -26.96 16.50 -11.26
N PRO A 72 -27.82 16.48 -12.29
CA PRO A 72 -27.33 16.54 -13.66
C PRO A 72 -26.63 17.89 -13.90
N ALA A 73 -25.72 17.92 -14.89
CA ALA A 73 -25.15 19.18 -15.38
C ALA A 73 -26.30 20.16 -15.75
N PRO A 74 -26.16 21.47 -15.51
CA PRO A 74 -27.23 22.45 -15.75
C PRO A 74 -27.86 22.34 -17.14
N GLU A 75 -27.04 22.19 -18.18
CA GLU A 75 -27.42 21.99 -19.58
C GLU A 75 -28.17 20.68 -19.83
N SER A 76 -28.04 19.71 -18.92
CA SER A 76 -28.69 18.40 -18.95
C SER A 76 -29.89 18.30 -18.01
N SER A 77 -30.33 19.40 -17.39
CA SER A 77 -31.51 19.48 -16.50
C SER A 77 -32.81 19.81 -17.25
N ASP A 78 -32.89 19.44 -18.52
CA ASP A 78 -33.89 19.83 -19.52
C ASP A 78 -35.22 19.06 -19.46
N ASN A 79 -35.69 18.72 -18.25
CA ASN A 79 -36.95 17.99 -18.07
C ASN A 79 -37.86 18.63 -17.01
N PRO A 80 -39.16 18.25 -16.95
CA PRO A 80 -40.12 18.85 -16.02
C PRO A 80 -39.78 18.73 -14.54
N LEU A 81 -38.99 17.72 -14.14
CA LEU A 81 -38.52 17.55 -12.75
C LEU A 81 -37.22 18.32 -12.47
N ARG A 82 -36.61 18.91 -13.51
CA ARG A 82 -35.23 19.43 -13.51
C ARG A 82 -34.23 18.44 -12.89
N TYR A 83 -34.51 17.15 -12.98
CA TYR A 83 -33.73 16.08 -12.38
C TYR A 83 -33.68 14.87 -13.32
N LYS A 84 -32.50 14.27 -13.48
CA LYS A 84 -32.36 12.99 -14.18
C LYS A 84 -31.98 11.95 -13.13
N PHE A 85 -32.74 10.86 -13.08
CA PHE A 85 -32.50 9.79 -12.12
C PHE A 85 -31.15 9.12 -12.40
N SER A 86 -30.13 9.53 -11.65
CA SER A 86 -28.81 8.88 -11.64
C SER A 86 -28.78 7.61 -10.78
N TRP A 87 -29.87 7.33 -10.04
CA TRP A 87 -30.11 6.14 -9.23
C TRP A 87 -31.62 5.84 -9.14
N SER A 88 -32.01 4.77 -8.44
CA SER A 88 -33.39 4.27 -8.32
C SER A 88 -34.47 5.38 -8.26
N PRO A 89 -35.34 5.49 -9.28
CA PRO A 89 -36.47 6.43 -9.25
C PRO A 89 -37.42 6.18 -8.08
N LYS A 90 -37.66 4.92 -7.71
CA LYS A 90 -38.44 4.56 -6.52
C LYS A 90 -37.77 5.08 -5.25
N GLY A 91 -36.46 4.93 -5.11
CA GLY A 91 -35.72 5.46 -3.97
C GLY A 91 -35.80 6.97 -3.84
N VAL A 92 -35.71 7.70 -4.97
CA VAL A 92 -35.90 9.16 -4.99
C VAL A 92 -37.31 9.55 -4.54
N LEU A 93 -38.34 8.87 -5.04
CA LEU A 93 -39.73 9.17 -4.68
C LEU A 93 -40.05 8.79 -3.23
N MET A 94 -39.55 7.65 -2.75
CA MET A 94 -39.69 7.25 -1.34
C MET A 94 -38.97 8.21 -0.39
N ALA A 95 -37.82 8.77 -0.81
CA ALA A 95 -37.14 9.79 -0.02
C ALA A 95 -37.95 11.09 0.13
N LEU A 96 -38.86 11.38 -0.81
CA LEU A 96 -39.83 12.47 -0.68
C LEU A 96 -40.98 12.08 0.25
N MET A 97 -41.32 10.80 0.33
CA MET A 97 -42.36 10.30 1.25
C MET A 97 -41.88 10.20 2.70
N ASN A 98 -40.58 10.29 2.96
CA ASN A 98 -40.03 10.27 4.31
C ASN A 98 -40.33 11.59 5.04
N GLY A 99 -40.70 11.48 6.32
CA GLY A 99 -40.69 12.63 7.21
C GLY A 99 -39.27 13.08 7.54
N ALA A 100 -39.16 14.26 8.12
CA ALA A 100 -37.89 14.81 8.55
C ALA A 100 -37.99 15.42 9.95
N ARG A 101 -36.88 15.41 10.68
CA ARG A 101 -36.80 16.04 11.99
C ARG A 101 -35.49 16.77 12.11
N TYR A 102 -35.51 18.05 12.47
CA TYR A 102 -34.30 18.87 12.51
C TYR A 102 -34.46 20.02 13.50
N LEU A 103 -33.34 20.64 13.86
CA LEU A 103 -33.31 21.78 14.75
C LEU A 103 -33.09 23.05 13.92
N ASP A 104 -33.92 24.06 14.13
CA ASP A 104 -33.77 25.39 13.54
C ASP A 104 -33.97 26.44 14.63
N ASN A 105 -32.90 27.16 14.98
CA ASN A 105 -32.90 28.19 16.01
C ASN A 105 -33.55 27.74 17.33
N GLU A 106 -33.08 26.60 17.86
CA GLU A 106 -33.53 25.91 19.08
C GLU A 106 -34.94 25.29 18.99
N ARG A 107 -35.66 25.52 17.89
CA ARG A 107 -36.96 24.91 17.65
C ARG A 107 -36.79 23.56 16.96
N LEU A 108 -37.34 22.52 17.59
CA LEU A 108 -37.49 21.22 16.94
C LEU A 108 -38.59 21.33 15.88
N ILE A 109 -38.22 21.06 14.63
CA ILE A 109 -39.14 21.00 13.50
C ILE A 109 -39.31 19.53 13.12
N GLU A 110 -40.56 19.07 13.15
CA GLU A 110 -40.97 17.77 12.67
C GLU A 110 -41.83 17.98 11.42
N VAL A 111 -41.38 17.41 10.32
CA VAL A 111 -42.09 17.39 9.05
C VAL A 111 -42.62 15.98 8.88
N GLU A 112 -43.94 15.87 8.71
CA GLU A 112 -44.59 14.59 8.44
C GLU A 112 -44.11 13.99 7.12
N GLY A 113 -44.41 12.71 6.90
CA GLY A 113 -44.10 12.03 5.63
C GLY A 113 -45.00 12.52 4.48
N ASP A 114 -45.19 11.66 3.49
CA ASP A 114 -46.11 11.90 2.37
C ASP A 114 -45.84 13.22 1.62
N CYS A 115 -44.57 13.46 1.27
CA CYS A 115 -44.12 14.60 0.47
C CYS A 115 -44.21 15.97 1.16
N ALA A 116 -44.60 16.07 2.43
CA ALA A 116 -44.65 17.34 3.17
C ALA A 116 -43.26 18.02 3.32
N VAL A 117 -42.18 17.27 3.09
CA VAL A 117 -40.81 17.83 2.96
C VAL A 117 -40.68 18.83 1.81
N LEU A 118 -41.50 18.70 0.77
CA LEU A 118 -41.53 19.64 -0.36
C LEU A 118 -42.25 20.96 -0.05
N ASP A 119 -42.96 21.04 1.08
CA ASP A 119 -43.51 22.29 1.60
C ASP A 119 -42.50 23.05 2.48
N ASN A 120 -41.35 22.43 2.75
CA ASN A 120 -40.29 22.95 3.61
C ASN A 120 -39.00 23.20 2.81
N LEU A 121 -39.09 24.07 1.80
CA LEU A 121 -37.99 24.37 0.89
C LEU A 121 -37.14 25.55 1.37
N TYR A 122 -35.83 25.37 1.33
CA TYR A 122 -34.82 26.38 1.62
C TYR A 122 -34.15 26.87 0.33
N PRO A 123 -34.12 28.18 0.06
CA PRO A 123 -33.34 28.73 -1.05
C PRO A 123 -31.84 28.57 -0.77
N ILE A 124 -31.08 28.12 -1.77
CA ILE A 124 -29.64 27.91 -1.64
C ILE A 124 -28.90 29.05 -2.34
N CYS A 125 -28.39 30.00 -1.55
CA CYS A 125 -27.83 31.26 -2.05
C CYS A 125 -26.29 31.28 -2.14
N PHE A 126 -25.59 30.26 -1.63
CA PHE A 126 -24.13 30.23 -1.56
C PHE A 126 -23.44 29.77 -2.87
N MET A 127 -24.20 29.43 -3.92
CA MET A 127 -23.68 29.07 -5.24
C MET A 127 -24.25 29.99 -6.34
N PRO A 128 -23.63 31.17 -6.57
CA PRO A 128 -24.08 32.09 -7.61
C PRO A 128 -24.05 31.42 -8.99
N GLY A 129 -25.16 31.50 -9.73
CA GLY A 129 -25.31 30.89 -11.06
C GLY A 129 -26.06 29.56 -11.09
N PHE A 130 -26.28 28.90 -9.94
CA PHE A 130 -27.11 27.70 -9.84
C PHE A 130 -28.43 28.03 -9.12
N ASN A 131 -29.56 27.79 -9.78
CA ASN A 131 -30.89 28.01 -9.19
C ASN A 131 -31.31 26.80 -8.34
N LEU A 132 -30.82 26.72 -7.10
CA LEU A 132 -30.95 25.56 -6.23
C LEU A 132 -31.92 25.79 -5.06
N ILE A 133 -32.56 24.69 -4.64
CA ILE A 133 -33.36 24.58 -3.43
C ILE A 133 -32.90 23.36 -2.62
N GLY A 134 -33.00 23.46 -1.31
CA GLY A 134 -32.77 22.37 -0.37
C GLY A 134 -34.06 21.98 0.35
N TYR A 135 -34.21 20.70 0.71
CA TYR A 135 -35.31 20.25 1.57
C TYR A 135 -34.82 19.23 2.61
N PRO A 136 -35.40 19.21 3.83
CA PRO A 136 -35.08 18.22 4.84
C PRO A 136 -35.62 16.87 4.41
N ASN A 137 -34.88 15.77 4.61
CA ASN A 137 -35.34 14.44 4.13
C ASN A 137 -35.07 13.30 5.12
N ARG A 138 -34.70 13.62 6.36
CA ARG A 138 -34.35 12.66 7.40
C ARG A 138 -34.40 13.27 8.79
N ASP A 139 -34.29 12.43 9.80
CA ASP A 139 -33.99 12.86 11.17
C ASP A 139 -32.51 13.29 11.26
N SER A 140 -32.30 14.60 11.33
CA SER A 140 -31.01 15.26 11.49
C SER A 140 -30.54 15.24 12.95
N ILE A 141 -31.45 15.12 13.92
CA ILE A 141 -31.12 15.20 15.35
C ILE A 141 -30.19 14.07 15.80
N LYS A 142 -30.33 12.88 15.22
CA LYS A 142 -29.44 11.74 15.50
C LYS A 142 -27.96 12.04 15.26
N TYR A 143 -27.65 13.02 14.40
CA TYR A 143 -26.28 13.39 14.07
C TYR A 143 -25.63 14.29 15.12
N ALA A 144 -26.38 14.87 16.06
CA ALA A 144 -25.80 15.62 17.17
C ALA A 144 -24.82 14.75 17.98
N THR A 145 -25.23 13.52 18.32
CA THR A 145 -24.37 12.55 19.00
C THR A 145 -23.22 12.07 18.13
N ILE A 146 -23.47 11.86 16.83
CA ILE A 146 -22.45 11.36 15.89
C ILE A 146 -21.31 12.37 15.70
N TYR A 147 -21.66 13.66 15.64
CA TYR A 147 -20.72 14.75 15.45
C TYR A 147 -20.17 15.34 16.77
N GLY A 148 -20.63 14.85 17.93
CA GLY A 148 -20.24 15.41 19.21
C GLY A 148 -20.72 16.85 19.45
N LEU A 149 -21.83 17.25 18.84
CA LEU A 149 -22.37 18.61 18.96
C LEU A 149 -23.05 18.79 20.33
N GLY A 150 -22.62 19.83 21.06
CA GLY A 150 -23.18 20.18 22.36
C GLY A 150 -24.47 21.01 22.28
N PRO A 151 -25.05 21.37 23.43
CA PRO A 151 -26.30 22.15 23.52
C PRO A 151 -26.19 23.56 22.92
N GLU A 152 -24.98 24.05 22.67
CA GLU A 152 -24.74 25.30 21.95
C GLU A 152 -25.15 25.27 20.48
N CYS A 153 -25.30 24.09 19.87
CA CYS A 153 -25.74 23.95 18.49
C CYS A 153 -27.25 24.15 18.41
N LYS A 154 -27.65 25.35 17.99
CA LYS A 154 -29.05 25.81 17.89
C LYS A 154 -29.71 25.41 16.59
N THR A 155 -28.95 25.06 15.56
CA THR A 155 -29.47 24.67 14.25
C THR A 155 -28.71 23.43 13.77
N LEU A 156 -29.44 22.37 13.43
CA LEU A 156 -28.91 21.11 12.94
C LEU A 156 -29.83 20.57 11.85
N LEU A 157 -29.47 20.80 10.59
CA LEU A 157 -30.22 20.36 9.43
C LEU A 157 -29.32 19.65 8.42
N ARG A 158 -29.71 18.44 8.04
CA ARG A 158 -29.20 17.74 6.86
C ARG A 158 -30.32 17.53 5.86
N GLY A 159 -30.10 17.96 4.62
CA GLY A 159 -31.10 17.92 3.57
C GLY A 159 -30.54 17.54 2.20
N THR A 160 -31.44 17.51 1.22
CA THR A 160 -31.12 17.19 -0.17
C THR A 160 -31.22 18.41 -1.08
N LEU A 161 -30.27 18.56 -2.01
CA LEU A 161 -30.27 19.60 -3.05
C LEU A 161 -31.06 19.18 -4.30
N ARG A 162 -31.77 20.15 -4.89
CA ARG A 162 -32.42 20.07 -6.20
C ARG A 162 -32.35 21.39 -6.95
N TYR A 163 -32.46 21.33 -8.27
CA TYR A 163 -32.75 22.53 -9.06
C TYR A 163 -34.18 23.01 -8.78
N LYS A 164 -34.34 24.33 -8.68
CA LYS A 164 -35.65 24.96 -8.58
C LYS A 164 -36.43 24.71 -9.88
N VAL A 165 -37.54 24.00 -9.76
CA VAL A 165 -38.50 23.83 -10.86
C VAL A 165 -39.42 25.05 -10.90
N GLY A 166 -39.82 25.50 -12.09
CA GLY A 166 -40.63 26.72 -12.31
C GLY A 166 -42.08 26.69 -11.81
N PHE A 167 -42.37 25.97 -10.72
CA PHE A 167 -43.64 26.06 -10.01
C PHE A 167 -43.52 27.13 -8.92
N SER A 168 -44.50 28.04 -8.88
CA SER A 168 -44.66 29.00 -7.79
C SER A 168 -45.08 28.27 -6.52
N PHE A 169 -44.11 27.75 -5.77
CA PHE A 169 -44.37 27.31 -4.40
C PHE A 169 -44.63 28.55 -3.55
N ALA A 170 -45.88 28.76 -3.15
CA ALA A 170 -46.33 29.90 -2.34
C ALA A 170 -45.73 29.93 -0.92
N HIS A 171 -44.90 28.95 -0.57
CA HIS A 171 -44.31 28.76 0.76
C HIS A 171 -42.82 28.40 0.61
N LEU A 172 -41.99 29.39 0.23
CA LEU A 172 -40.56 29.30 0.50
C LEU A 172 -40.34 29.76 1.95
N ASN A 173 -39.71 28.92 2.77
CA ASN A 173 -39.26 29.38 4.08
C ASN A 173 -38.24 30.51 3.86
N THR A 174 -38.23 31.49 4.75
CA THR A 174 -37.14 32.48 4.79
C THR A 174 -35.81 31.72 4.81
N PRO A 175 -34.78 32.20 4.09
CA PRO A 175 -33.44 31.65 4.26
C PRO A 175 -33.17 31.58 5.76
N MET A 176 -32.74 30.42 6.29
CA MET A 176 -32.25 30.39 7.67
C MET A 176 -31.29 31.54 7.80
N SER A 177 -31.56 32.45 8.75
CA SER A 177 -30.77 33.66 8.96
C SER A 177 -29.38 33.23 9.41
N LEU A 178 -28.52 32.93 8.44
CA LEU A 178 -27.09 33.05 8.57
C LEU A 178 -26.84 34.56 8.64
N ASP A 179 -27.06 35.14 9.82
CA ASP A 179 -26.39 36.39 10.14
C ASP A 179 -24.90 36.07 9.94
N TYR A 180 -24.30 36.60 8.87
CA TYR A 180 -22.88 36.43 8.55
C TYR A 180 -21.97 37.15 9.56
N GLY A 181 -22.38 37.24 10.82
CA GLY A 181 -21.71 37.88 11.94
C GLY A 181 -20.69 36.98 12.64
N CYS A 182 -19.97 36.14 11.89
CA CYS A 182 -18.75 35.50 12.37
C CYS A 182 -17.72 35.53 11.25
N ASP A 183 -16.78 36.47 11.36
CA ASP A 183 -15.65 36.72 10.46
C ASP A 183 -14.59 35.59 10.47
N ILE A 184 -15.00 34.33 10.40
CA ILE A 184 -14.07 33.20 10.23
C ILE A 184 -14.64 32.22 9.19
N LEU A 185 -14.10 32.34 7.97
CA LEU A 185 -14.12 31.36 6.87
C LEU A 185 -15.49 30.97 6.28
N CYS A 186 -16.22 31.94 5.74
CA CYS A 186 -17.12 31.69 4.61
C CYS A 186 -16.72 32.59 3.43
N SER A 187 -15.63 32.22 2.74
CA SER A 187 -15.23 32.88 1.49
C SER A 187 -15.22 31.87 0.35
N ASN A 188 -16.21 31.98 -0.55
CA ASN A 188 -16.13 31.73 -1.99
C ASN A 188 -15.09 30.70 -2.48
N SER A 189 -15.32 29.42 -2.21
CA SER A 189 -14.67 28.38 -2.99
C SER A 189 -15.64 27.21 -3.23
N ILE A 190 -16.00 27.04 -4.50
CA ILE A 190 -16.07 25.68 -5.04
C ILE A 190 -14.66 25.12 -4.84
N SER A 191 -14.44 24.48 -3.71
CA SER A 191 -13.20 23.79 -3.43
C SER A 191 -13.24 22.52 -4.26
N VAL A 192 -12.65 22.55 -5.46
CA VAL A 192 -12.05 21.33 -6.00
C VAL A 192 -10.90 21.00 -5.06
N ILE A 193 -11.20 20.22 -4.03
CA ILE A 193 -10.22 19.72 -3.08
C ILE A 193 -9.45 18.64 -3.82
N PHE A 194 -8.20 18.93 -4.20
CA PHE A 194 -7.23 17.86 -4.38
C PHE A 194 -6.97 17.27 -3.00
N MET A 195 -7.57 16.11 -2.74
CA MET A 195 -7.23 15.33 -1.55
C MET A 195 -5.78 14.87 -1.71
N TYR A 196 -4.89 15.39 -0.88
CA TYR A 196 -3.74 14.60 -0.46
C TYR A 196 -4.28 13.58 0.54
N LEU A 197 -4.75 12.44 0.03
CA LEU A 197 -5.07 11.28 0.86
C LEU A 197 -3.76 10.83 1.52
N SER A 198 -3.79 10.61 2.82
CA SER A 198 -2.78 9.79 3.49
C SER A 198 -2.73 8.42 2.81
N ASP A 199 -1.56 8.04 2.29
CA ASP A 199 -1.31 6.92 1.37
C ASP A 199 -1.51 5.50 1.95
N SER A 200 -2.46 5.25 2.86
CA SER A 200 -2.57 3.91 3.43
C SER A 200 -3.92 3.55 4.06
N PHE A 201 -4.52 2.47 3.55
CA PHE A 201 -5.54 1.64 4.22
C PHE A 201 -4.90 0.56 5.12
N ALA A 202 -3.65 0.74 5.60
CA ALA A 202 -2.99 -0.23 6.47
C ALA A 202 -3.62 -0.21 7.87
N ALA A 203 -4.69 -0.97 8.05
CA ALA A 203 -5.11 -1.44 9.36
C ALA A 203 -4.38 -2.77 9.68
N PRO A 204 -3.98 -3.02 10.94
CA PRO A 204 -3.23 -4.22 11.35
C PRO A 204 -3.87 -5.56 10.96
N SER A 205 -5.18 -5.59 10.72
CA SER A 205 -5.98 -6.78 10.40
C SER A 205 -6.67 -6.70 9.03
N GLY A 206 -6.29 -5.75 8.18
CA GLY A 206 -7.00 -5.42 6.94
C GLY A 206 -8.24 -4.55 7.18
N CYS A 207 -8.66 -3.81 6.15
CA CYS A 207 -9.88 -3.03 6.17
C CYS A 207 -10.95 -3.75 5.33
N LEU A 208 -12.05 -4.16 5.96
CA LEU A 208 -13.19 -4.69 5.20
C LEU A 208 -14.02 -3.49 4.72
N VAL A 209 -13.71 -3.03 3.51
CA VAL A 209 -14.48 -1.96 2.85
C VAL A 209 -15.67 -2.59 2.15
N CYS A 210 -16.86 -2.46 2.74
CA CYS A 210 -18.08 -2.83 2.06
C CYS A 210 -18.53 -1.65 1.19
N SER A 211 -18.00 -1.55 -0.03
CA SER A 211 -18.51 -0.61 -1.02
C SER A 211 -19.47 -1.35 -1.97
N ILE A 212 -20.74 -0.95 -1.99
CA ILE A 212 -21.63 -1.32 -3.09
C ILE A 212 -21.39 -0.30 -4.19
N ASP A 213 -20.50 -0.64 -5.12
CA ASP A 213 -20.33 0.12 -6.36
C ASP A 213 -21.42 -0.33 -7.35
N ASN A 214 -22.31 0.60 -7.67
CA ASN A 214 -23.28 0.58 -8.77
C ASN A 214 -23.86 -0.79 -9.18
N MET A 215 -25.04 -1.18 -8.65
CA MET A 215 -25.87 -2.21 -9.30
C MET A 215 -26.86 -1.58 -10.29
N PRO A 216 -26.83 -1.95 -11.58
CA PRO A 216 -27.92 -1.65 -12.51
C PRO A 216 -29.11 -2.63 -12.43
N ALA A 217 -29.34 -3.34 -11.31
CA ALA A 217 -30.50 -4.25 -11.18
C ALA A 217 -30.89 -4.53 -9.72
N GLN A 218 -31.68 -3.70 -9.04
CA GLN A 218 -32.21 -4.07 -7.72
C GLN A 218 -33.10 -5.33 -7.83
N MET A 219 -32.82 -6.35 -7.02
CA MET A 219 -33.76 -7.45 -6.77
C MET A 219 -34.85 -6.99 -5.78
N PRO A 220 -36.05 -7.61 -5.77
CA PRO A 220 -37.08 -7.35 -4.76
C PRO A 220 -36.56 -7.45 -3.31
N TYR A 221 -37.20 -6.80 -2.36
CA TYR A 221 -36.82 -6.84 -0.93
C TYR A 221 -36.65 -8.28 -0.42
N GLU A 222 -37.56 -9.16 -0.84
CA GLU A 222 -37.55 -10.59 -0.53
C GLU A 222 -36.33 -11.30 -1.11
N ALA A 223 -35.84 -10.86 -2.28
CA ALA A 223 -34.65 -11.42 -2.91
C ALA A 223 -33.36 -10.86 -2.31
N THR A 224 -33.35 -9.62 -1.81
CA THR A 224 -32.25 -9.10 -0.98
C THR A 224 -32.17 -9.82 0.36
N GLU A 225 -33.31 -10.07 1.01
CA GLU A 225 -33.37 -10.87 2.25
C GLU A 225 -32.95 -12.32 1.99
N ALA A 226 -33.43 -12.94 0.90
CA ALA A 226 -33.01 -14.28 0.50
C ALA A 226 -31.51 -14.35 0.18
N PHE A 227 -30.97 -13.39 -0.57
CA PHE A 227 -29.54 -13.31 -0.84
C PHE A 227 -28.73 -13.14 0.44
N GLY A 228 -29.15 -12.24 1.33
CA GLY A 228 -28.52 -12.04 2.64
C GLY A 228 -28.53 -13.32 3.48
N ASN A 229 -29.66 -14.03 3.52
CA ASN A 229 -29.80 -15.31 4.23
C ASN A 229 -28.95 -16.43 3.62
N LEU A 230 -28.76 -16.43 2.29
CA LEU A 230 -27.88 -17.38 1.59
C LEU A 230 -26.40 -17.05 1.80
N LEU A 231 -26.05 -15.77 1.95
CA LEU A 231 -24.68 -15.33 2.22
C LEU A 231 -24.30 -15.46 3.70
N TYR A 232 -25.28 -15.36 4.61
CA TYR A 232 -25.11 -15.36 6.06
C TYR A 232 -24.25 -16.51 6.61
N PRO A 233 -24.42 -17.78 6.18
CA PRO A 233 -23.59 -18.90 6.65
C PRO A 233 -22.09 -18.73 6.36
N TYR A 234 -21.76 -17.99 5.30
CA TYR A 234 -20.38 -17.79 4.85
C TYR A 234 -19.66 -16.63 5.53
N ILE A 235 -20.38 -15.77 6.27
CA ILE A 235 -19.78 -14.60 6.92
C ILE A 235 -18.71 -15.01 7.96
N ILE A 236 -18.95 -16.10 8.70
CA ILE A 236 -17.97 -16.60 9.68
C ILE A 236 -16.71 -17.11 8.98
N ASP A 237 -16.86 -17.81 7.86
CA ASP A 237 -15.74 -18.26 7.05
C ASP A 237 -14.94 -17.09 6.48
N MET A 238 -15.61 -16.05 5.98
CA MET A 238 -14.97 -14.81 5.52
C MET A 238 -14.20 -14.10 6.64
N LEU A 239 -14.75 -14.09 7.85
CA LEU A 239 -14.10 -13.48 9.03
C LEU A 239 -12.90 -14.30 9.53
N ASN A 240 -12.90 -15.62 9.32
CA ASN A 240 -11.78 -16.50 9.67
C ASN A 240 -10.65 -16.46 8.62
N CYS A 241 -10.89 -15.91 7.43
CA CYS A 241 -9.86 -15.67 6.42
C CYS A 241 -9.01 -14.45 6.78
N SER A 242 -8.05 -14.63 7.68
CA SER A 242 -7.06 -13.60 7.97
C SER A 242 -6.07 -13.42 6.81
N THR A 243 -5.71 -12.17 6.49
CA THR A 243 -4.84 -11.83 5.34
C THR A 243 -3.37 -12.22 5.51
N ASP A 244 -2.99 -12.69 6.70
CA ASP A 244 -1.64 -13.12 7.08
C ASP A 244 -1.40 -14.62 6.92
N GLN A 245 -2.45 -15.41 6.67
CA GLN A 245 -2.32 -16.85 6.47
C GLN A 245 -2.00 -17.21 5.01
N PRO A 246 -1.09 -18.18 4.76
CA PRO A 246 -0.89 -18.75 3.43
C PRO A 246 -2.19 -19.30 2.87
N PHE A 247 -2.39 -19.16 1.55
CA PHE A 247 -3.66 -19.49 0.89
C PHE A 247 -4.12 -20.93 1.18
N ASP A 248 -3.17 -21.87 1.24
CA ASP A 248 -3.46 -23.29 1.50
C ASP A 248 -3.92 -23.55 2.93
N HIS A 249 -3.54 -22.70 3.88
CA HIS A 249 -3.81 -22.83 5.31
C HIS A 249 -5.03 -22.03 5.78
N LEU A 250 -5.72 -21.32 4.89
CA LEU A 250 -6.93 -20.58 5.24
C LEU A 250 -8.03 -21.51 5.76
N HIS A 251 -8.51 -21.25 6.98
CA HIS A 251 -9.58 -22.00 7.63
C HIS A 251 -10.98 -21.48 7.23
N CYS A 252 -11.37 -21.77 5.99
CA CYS A 252 -12.68 -21.39 5.43
C CYS A 252 -13.23 -22.49 4.53
N SER A 253 -14.54 -22.45 4.24
CA SER A 253 -15.12 -23.35 3.24
C SER A 253 -14.48 -23.16 1.87
N GLU A 254 -14.51 -24.24 1.09
CA GLU A 254 -14.05 -24.23 -0.30
C GLU A 254 -14.79 -23.19 -1.16
N ASP A 255 -16.04 -22.85 -0.82
CA ASP A 255 -16.80 -21.81 -1.51
C ASP A 255 -16.15 -20.43 -1.35
N ILE A 256 -15.74 -20.09 -0.12
CA ILE A 256 -15.01 -18.85 0.18
C ILE A 256 -13.59 -18.90 -0.37
N LYS A 257 -12.88 -20.02 -0.18
CA LYS A 257 -11.51 -20.20 -0.71
C LYS A 257 -11.46 -19.98 -2.21
N ARG A 258 -12.46 -20.48 -2.94
CA ARG A 258 -12.62 -20.27 -4.40
C ARG A 258 -12.99 -18.86 -4.80
N ALA A 259 -13.50 -18.02 -3.89
CA ALA A 259 -13.84 -16.62 -4.13
C ALA A 259 -12.68 -15.65 -3.86
N ILE A 260 -11.59 -16.12 -3.20
CA ILE A 260 -10.41 -15.31 -2.91
C ILE A 260 -9.54 -15.20 -4.17
N ILE A 261 -9.57 -14.00 -4.78
CA ILE A 261 -8.84 -13.71 -6.02
C ILE A 261 -7.34 -13.54 -5.78
N THR A 262 -6.97 -12.91 -4.66
CA THR A 262 -5.59 -12.60 -4.30
C THR A 262 -5.32 -12.96 -2.85
N ASN A 263 -4.14 -13.53 -2.57
CA ASN A 263 -3.64 -13.76 -1.22
C ASN A 263 -2.16 -13.39 -1.15
N ALA A 264 -1.71 -12.76 -0.06
CA ALA A 264 -0.31 -12.35 0.14
C ALA A 264 0.30 -11.60 -1.07
N GLY A 265 -0.49 -10.73 -1.71
CA GLY A 265 -0.03 -9.92 -2.85
C GLY A 265 0.09 -10.65 -4.19
N SER A 266 -0.33 -11.92 -4.27
CA SER A 266 -0.32 -12.70 -5.52
C SER A 266 -1.72 -13.19 -5.89
N LEU A 267 -1.94 -13.49 -7.17
CA LEU A 267 -3.16 -14.17 -7.62
C LEU A 267 -3.16 -15.59 -7.05
N THR A 268 -4.31 -16.06 -6.58
CA THR A 268 -4.45 -17.45 -6.15
C THR A 268 -4.54 -18.37 -7.38
N PRO A 269 -4.24 -19.68 -7.27
CA PRO A 269 -4.08 -20.56 -8.43
C PRO A 269 -5.23 -20.52 -9.44
N ARG A 270 -6.47 -20.43 -8.95
CA ARG A 270 -7.67 -20.36 -9.80
C ARG A 270 -7.73 -19.09 -10.66
N TYR A 271 -7.08 -18.02 -10.23
CA TYR A 271 -7.15 -16.69 -10.85
C TYR A 271 -5.86 -16.30 -11.56
N GLU A 272 -4.87 -17.19 -11.66
CA GLU A 272 -3.63 -16.95 -12.43
C GLU A 272 -3.92 -16.58 -13.90
N TYR A 273 -5.02 -17.09 -14.46
CA TYR A 273 -5.52 -16.73 -15.81
C TYR A 273 -5.78 -15.21 -15.98
N ILE A 274 -5.99 -14.46 -14.90
CA ILE A 274 -6.13 -13.00 -14.96
C ILE A 274 -4.87 -12.36 -15.53
N THR A 275 -3.69 -12.93 -15.26
CA THR A 275 -2.43 -12.45 -15.84
C THR A 275 -2.46 -12.57 -17.36
N GLU A 276 -2.88 -13.72 -17.89
CA GLU A 276 -3.06 -13.93 -19.33
C GLU A 276 -4.14 -13.03 -19.91
N LEU A 277 -5.26 -12.85 -19.22
CA LEU A 277 -6.32 -11.92 -19.64
C LEU A 277 -5.84 -10.48 -19.68
N ARG A 278 -5.02 -10.03 -18.73
CA ARG A 278 -4.41 -8.69 -18.74
C ARG A 278 -3.46 -8.53 -19.91
N LEU A 279 -2.63 -9.54 -20.18
CA LEU A 279 -1.75 -9.58 -21.36
C LEU A 279 -2.56 -9.47 -22.64
N LYS A 280 -3.65 -10.23 -22.74
CA LYS A 280 -4.54 -10.24 -23.90
C LYS A 280 -5.28 -8.91 -24.05
N ARG A 281 -5.89 -8.38 -22.99
CA ARG A 281 -6.63 -7.12 -22.99
C ARG A 281 -5.76 -5.92 -23.35
N ALA A 282 -4.53 -5.85 -22.85
CA ALA A 282 -3.62 -4.77 -23.21
C ALA A 282 -3.29 -4.79 -24.72
N LYS A 283 -3.10 -5.98 -25.30
CA LYS A 283 -2.93 -6.15 -26.75
C LYS A 283 -4.21 -5.81 -27.53
N GLU A 284 -5.36 -6.31 -27.10
CA GLU A 284 -6.67 -6.06 -27.73
C GLU A 284 -7.05 -4.57 -27.69
N ALA A 285 -6.77 -3.88 -26.58
CA ALA A 285 -6.98 -2.44 -26.43
C ALA A 285 -5.92 -1.59 -27.15
N ASN A 286 -4.93 -2.22 -27.80
CA ASN A 286 -3.84 -1.56 -28.52
C ASN A 286 -3.03 -0.58 -27.64
N VAL A 287 -2.90 -0.90 -26.35
CA VAL A 287 -2.15 -0.11 -25.36
C VAL A 287 -0.80 -0.73 -25.06
N THR A 288 0.14 0.11 -24.66
CA THR A 288 1.48 -0.30 -24.22
C THR A 288 1.58 -0.10 -22.73
N VAL A 289 1.93 -1.15 -21.99
CA VAL A 289 2.19 -1.09 -20.55
C VAL A 289 3.63 -1.51 -20.31
N MET A 290 4.52 -0.52 -20.23
CA MET A 290 5.92 -0.76 -19.96
C MET A 290 6.16 -0.94 -18.46
N ASN A 291 6.66 -2.11 -18.10
CA ASN A 291 7.03 -2.46 -16.74
C ASN A 291 8.56 -2.50 -16.62
N GLU A 292 9.05 -2.69 -15.39
CA GLU A 292 10.45 -3.03 -15.15
C GLU A 292 11.41 -1.98 -15.75
N ALA A 293 11.11 -0.69 -15.56
CA ALA A 293 11.83 0.45 -16.13
C ALA A 293 12.52 1.33 -15.07
N GLY A 294 13.15 0.69 -14.08
CA GLY A 294 13.93 1.36 -13.02
C GLY A 294 15.42 1.01 -13.10
N LEU A 295 16.02 0.67 -11.96
CA LEU A 295 17.40 0.18 -11.87
C LEU A 295 17.46 -1.35 -12.00
N ASP A 296 16.81 -2.03 -11.05
CA ASP A 296 16.71 -3.48 -10.94
C ASP A 296 15.33 -3.80 -10.36
N PRO A 297 14.32 -4.08 -11.21
CA PRO A 297 14.44 -4.32 -12.66
C PRO A 297 14.40 -3.04 -13.53
N GLY A 298 15.24 -3.00 -14.57
CA GLY A 298 15.35 -1.92 -15.56
C GLY A 298 16.71 -1.86 -16.26
N ILE A 299 17.62 -1.02 -15.78
CA ILE A 299 18.99 -0.90 -16.31
C ILE A 299 19.69 -2.26 -16.36
N ASP A 300 19.46 -3.12 -15.36
CA ASP A 300 20.01 -4.48 -15.34
C ASP A 300 19.61 -5.30 -16.58
N HIS A 301 18.33 -5.27 -16.98
CA HIS A 301 17.83 -5.92 -18.19
C HIS A 301 18.48 -5.33 -19.45
N MET A 302 18.51 -4.00 -19.52
CA MET A 302 19.03 -3.29 -20.69
C MET A 302 20.51 -3.60 -20.95
N LEU A 303 21.33 -3.59 -19.90
CA LEU A 303 22.76 -3.91 -20.01
C LEU A 303 23.00 -5.39 -20.31
N ALA A 304 22.25 -6.29 -19.68
CA ALA A 304 22.36 -7.74 -19.96
C ALA A 304 22.00 -8.04 -21.42
N MET A 305 20.86 -7.54 -21.90
CA MET A 305 20.41 -7.75 -23.29
C MET A 305 21.34 -7.11 -24.31
N GLN A 306 21.89 -5.92 -24.03
CA GLN A 306 22.90 -5.30 -24.89
C GLN A 306 24.11 -6.22 -25.10
N CYS A 307 24.61 -6.83 -24.03
CA CYS A 307 25.74 -7.77 -24.09
C CYS A 307 25.39 -9.06 -24.82
N PHE A 308 24.26 -9.69 -24.46
CA PHE A 308 23.83 -10.95 -25.08
C PHE A 308 23.61 -10.79 -26.58
N ASP A 309 23.00 -9.67 -26.98
CA ASP A 309 22.82 -9.34 -28.38
C ASP A 309 24.14 -9.08 -29.11
N GLN A 310 25.11 -8.41 -28.48
CA GLN A 310 26.44 -8.21 -29.07
C GLN A 310 27.18 -9.54 -29.26
N ILE A 311 27.17 -10.42 -28.26
CA ILE A 311 27.75 -11.77 -28.35
C ILE A 311 27.08 -12.54 -29.49
N SER A 312 25.75 -12.53 -29.53
CA SER A 312 24.97 -13.26 -30.55
C SER A 312 25.16 -12.70 -31.95
N ASP A 313 25.24 -11.36 -32.10
CA ASP A 313 25.47 -10.68 -33.38
C ASP A 313 26.86 -11.07 -33.98
N HIS A 314 27.81 -11.51 -33.16
CA HIS A 314 29.12 -12.06 -33.58
C HIS A 314 29.15 -13.61 -33.63
N GLY A 315 27.99 -14.27 -33.54
CA GLY A 315 27.86 -15.73 -33.60
C GLY A 315 28.31 -16.47 -32.34
N GLY A 316 28.54 -15.76 -31.23
CA GLY A 316 28.85 -16.34 -29.93
C GLY A 316 27.61 -16.87 -29.21
N LYS A 317 27.84 -17.61 -28.13
CA LYS A 317 26.79 -18.14 -27.25
C LYS A 317 27.10 -17.80 -25.81
N VAL A 318 26.10 -17.32 -25.07
CA VAL A 318 26.21 -17.07 -23.63
C VAL A 318 26.24 -18.40 -22.88
N THR A 319 27.29 -18.64 -22.09
CA THR A 319 27.51 -19.85 -21.31
C THR A 319 27.33 -19.65 -19.80
N SER A 320 27.45 -18.42 -19.32
CA SER A 320 27.23 -18.03 -17.92
C SER A 320 26.68 -16.61 -17.83
N PHE A 321 25.73 -16.37 -16.94
CA PHE A 321 25.28 -15.04 -16.56
C PHE A 321 25.17 -14.91 -15.04
N VAL A 322 25.99 -14.03 -14.47
CA VAL A 322 26.00 -13.70 -13.05
C VAL A 322 25.82 -12.20 -12.88
N SER A 323 24.71 -11.80 -12.26
CA SER A 323 24.31 -10.40 -12.07
C SER A 323 24.17 -10.07 -10.60
N PHE A 324 24.86 -9.04 -10.13
CA PHE A 324 24.78 -8.56 -8.76
C PHE A 324 24.49 -7.06 -8.74
N CYS A 325 23.47 -6.65 -7.97
CA CYS A 325 23.08 -5.25 -7.81
C CYS A 325 22.97 -4.87 -6.33
N GLY A 326 23.30 -3.65 -5.97
CA GLY A 326 23.09 -3.13 -4.62
C GLY A 326 23.02 -1.60 -4.58
N GLY A 327 21.96 -1.09 -3.96
CA GLY A 327 21.92 0.27 -3.43
C GLY A 327 22.41 0.28 -1.99
N LEU A 328 23.51 0.96 -1.74
CA LEU A 328 24.30 0.99 -0.51
C LEU A 328 24.54 2.43 -0.06
N PRO A 329 24.89 2.71 1.21
CA PRO A 329 25.55 3.98 1.52
C PRO A 329 26.91 4.04 0.81
N ALA A 330 27.39 5.23 0.47
CA ALA A 330 28.79 5.39 0.05
C ALA A 330 29.74 4.89 1.17
N PRO A 331 30.95 4.39 0.86
CA PRO A 331 31.83 3.77 1.84
C PRO A 331 32.08 4.62 3.09
N GLU A 332 32.25 5.93 2.91
CA GLU A 332 32.46 6.89 4.00
C GLU A 332 31.25 7.08 4.92
N SER A 333 30.04 6.69 4.48
CA SER A 333 28.78 6.76 5.23
C SER A 333 28.27 5.37 5.66
N SER A 334 29.11 4.35 5.52
CA SER A 334 28.76 2.95 5.84
C SER A 334 29.05 2.57 7.31
N ASP A 335 29.49 3.50 8.15
CA ASP A 335 29.89 3.19 9.54
C ASP A 335 28.69 3.04 10.49
N ASN A 336 28.03 1.89 10.40
CA ASN A 336 26.97 1.48 11.30
C ASN A 336 26.89 -0.06 11.39
N PRO A 337 26.14 -0.63 12.35
CA PRO A 337 26.10 -2.08 12.57
C PRO A 337 25.72 -2.92 11.36
N LEU A 338 24.78 -2.45 10.54
CA LEU A 338 24.35 -3.16 9.33
C LEU A 338 25.22 -2.83 8.12
N ARG A 339 26.14 -1.87 8.23
CA ARG A 339 26.84 -1.25 7.10
C ARG A 339 25.86 -0.81 6.00
N TYR A 340 24.67 -0.38 6.40
CA TYR A 340 23.55 -0.09 5.50
C TYR A 340 22.76 1.12 5.97
N LYS A 341 22.11 1.81 5.02
CA LYS A 341 21.18 2.90 5.31
C LYS A 341 19.93 2.75 4.47
N PHE A 342 18.78 3.09 5.05
CA PHE A 342 17.48 2.92 4.42
C PHE A 342 17.01 4.23 3.80
N SER A 343 16.64 4.18 2.52
CA SER A 343 15.94 5.26 1.81
C SER A 343 14.46 4.93 1.54
N TRP A 344 14.00 3.75 1.97
CA TRP A 344 12.61 3.30 1.97
C TRP A 344 12.36 2.37 3.18
N SER A 345 11.15 1.82 3.30
CA SER A 345 10.79 0.94 4.42
C SER A 345 11.76 -0.25 4.58
N PRO A 346 12.42 -0.41 5.75
CA PRO A 346 13.31 -1.54 6.03
C PRO A 346 12.60 -2.90 5.98
N LYS A 347 11.28 -2.92 6.21
CA LYS A 347 10.47 -4.14 6.21
C LYS A 347 10.67 -4.93 4.92
N GLY A 348 10.62 -4.27 3.77
CA GLY A 348 10.79 -4.94 2.47
C GLY A 348 12.15 -5.61 2.33
N VAL A 349 13.23 -4.98 2.82
CA VAL A 349 14.58 -5.54 2.79
C VAL A 349 14.71 -6.74 3.72
N LEU A 350 14.18 -6.65 4.94
CA LEU A 350 14.24 -7.73 5.92
C LEU A 350 13.35 -8.92 5.53
N MET A 351 12.15 -8.66 4.99
CA MET A 351 11.28 -9.71 4.44
C MET A 351 11.88 -10.36 3.19
N ALA A 352 12.65 -9.62 2.38
CA ALA A 352 13.31 -10.20 1.21
C ALA A 352 14.24 -11.36 1.61
N LEU A 353 14.91 -11.24 2.75
CA LEU A 353 15.81 -12.26 3.30
C LEU A 353 15.08 -13.51 3.81
N MET A 354 13.78 -13.42 4.12
CA MET A 354 12.98 -14.58 4.51
C MET A 354 12.63 -15.48 3.33
N ASN A 355 12.80 -15.01 2.10
CA ASN A 355 12.56 -15.82 0.91
C ASN A 355 13.76 -16.72 0.61
N GLY A 356 13.47 -17.93 0.11
CA GLY A 356 14.50 -18.78 -0.46
C GLY A 356 15.02 -18.26 -1.80
N ALA A 357 16.02 -18.96 -2.34
CA ALA A 357 16.57 -18.66 -3.64
C ALA A 357 16.74 -19.92 -4.50
N ARG A 358 16.67 -19.75 -5.82
CA ARG A 358 16.82 -20.82 -6.81
C ARG A 358 17.60 -20.28 -8.00
N TYR A 359 18.71 -20.93 -8.33
CA TYR A 359 19.58 -20.51 -9.42
C TYR A 359 20.34 -21.70 -10.03
N LEU A 360 20.94 -21.47 -11.20
CA LEU A 360 21.75 -22.47 -11.89
C LEU A 360 23.23 -22.14 -11.70
N ASP A 361 24.04 -23.12 -11.32
CA ASP A 361 25.49 -22.99 -11.20
C ASP A 361 26.16 -24.22 -11.79
N ASN A 362 26.88 -24.05 -12.91
CA ASN A 362 27.57 -25.11 -13.64
C ASN A 362 26.65 -26.33 -13.90
N GLU A 363 25.48 -26.08 -14.48
CA GLU A 363 24.38 -27.04 -14.77
C GLU A 363 23.67 -27.60 -13.55
N ARG A 364 24.12 -27.27 -12.34
CA ARG A 364 23.49 -27.74 -11.10
C ARG A 364 22.44 -26.73 -10.66
N LEU A 365 21.25 -27.25 -10.43
CA LEU A 365 20.19 -26.51 -9.78
C LEU A 365 20.53 -26.37 -8.29
N ILE A 366 20.68 -25.13 -7.82
CA ILE A 366 20.85 -24.82 -6.40
C ILE A 366 19.57 -24.21 -5.88
N GLU A 367 19.04 -24.81 -4.81
CA GLU A 367 17.88 -24.34 -4.07
C GLU A 367 18.32 -24.04 -2.64
N VAL A 368 18.11 -22.80 -2.22
CA VAL A 368 18.36 -22.30 -0.87
C VAL A 368 17.01 -22.08 -0.22
N GLU A 369 16.84 -22.66 0.96
CA GLU A 369 15.62 -22.51 1.74
C GLU A 369 15.40 -21.04 2.16
N GLY A 370 14.19 -20.74 2.66
CA GLY A 370 13.87 -19.42 3.19
C GLY A 370 14.53 -19.15 4.54
N ASP A 371 13.91 -18.25 5.31
CA ASP A 371 14.32 -18.00 6.70
C ASP A 371 15.79 -17.54 6.83
N CYS A 372 16.21 -16.58 6.00
CA CYS A 372 17.56 -16.00 5.96
C CYS A 372 18.69 -16.96 5.55
N ALA A 373 18.43 -18.21 5.12
CA ALA A 373 19.47 -19.16 4.72
C ALA A 373 20.30 -18.70 3.50
N VAL A 374 19.81 -17.73 2.73
CA VAL A 374 20.59 -17.03 1.69
C VAL A 374 21.85 -16.36 2.24
N LEU A 375 21.88 -15.99 3.52
CA LEU A 375 23.05 -15.40 4.17
C LEU A 375 24.10 -16.43 4.62
N ASP A 376 23.78 -17.72 4.56
CA ASP A 376 24.73 -18.84 4.71
C ASP A 376 25.36 -19.25 3.38
N ASN A 377 24.74 -18.85 2.26
CA ASN A 377 25.12 -19.23 0.90
C ASN A 377 25.60 -18.02 0.11
N LEU A 378 26.66 -17.38 0.59
CA LEU A 378 27.22 -16.19 -0.04
C LEU A 378 27.97 -16.54 -1.33
N TYR A 379 27.76 -15.72 -2.36
CA TYR A 379 28.54 -15.76 -3.59
C TYR A 379 29.79 -14.88 -3.45
N PRO A 380 30.99 -15.38 -3.78
CA PRO A 380 32.22 -14.59 -3.73
C PRO A 380 32.19 -13.38 -4.67
N ILE A 381 32.44 -12.19 -4.14
CA ILE A 381 32.53 -10.94 -4.93
C ILE A 381 34.00 -10.53 -5.07
N CYS A 382 34.57 -10.69 -6.27
CA CYS A 382 35.98 -10.40 -6.54
C CYS A 382 36.21 -9.28 -7.58
N PHE A 383 35.16 -8.77 -8.20
CA PHE A 383 35.25 -7.81 -9.30
C PHE A 383 35.51 -6.36 -8.87
N MET A 384 35.49 -6.08 -7.57
CA MET A 384 35.65 -4.74 -6.98
C MET A 384 36.47 -4.82 -5.67
N PRO A 385 37.79 -5.08 -5.75
CA PRO A 385 38.63 -5.31 -4.56
C PRO A 385 38.73 -4.10 -3.61
N GLY A 386 38.43 -2.88 -4.11
CA GLY A 386 38.36 -1.68 -3.27
C GLY A 386 37.13 -1.62 -2.35
N PHE A 387 36.15 -2.50 -2.54
CA PHE A 387 34.96 -2.60 -1.70
C PHE A 387 34.90 -3.94 -0.97
N ASN A 388 34.54 -3.92 0.32
CA ASN A 388 34.38 -5.12 1.12
C ASN A 388 32.96 -5.70 0.98
N LEU A 389 32.63 -6.17 -0.23
CA LEU A 389 31.29 -6.61 -0.59
C LEU A 389 31.07 -8.11 -0.36
N ILE A 390 29.83 -8.46 -0.10
CA ILE A 390 29.28 -9.81 -0.11
C ILE A 390 28.10 -9.83 -1.08
N GLY A 391 27.86 -10.99 -1.71
CA GLY A 391 26.70 -11.23 -2.56
C GLY A 391 25.88 -12.38 -2.02
N TYR A 392 24.56 -12.28 -2.05
CA TYR A 392 23.66 -13.42 -1.80
C TYR A 392 22.63 -13.54 -2.94
N PRO A 393 22.17 -14.77 -3.26
CA PRO A 393 21.26 -15.01 -4.37
C PRO A 393 19.85 -14.43 -4.11
N ASN A 394 19.18 -13.99 -5.19
CA ASN A 394 17.83 -13.43 -5.14
C ASN A 394 16.81 -14.42 -5.68
N ARG A 395 15.77 -14.74 -4.88
CA ARG A 395 14.53 -15.45 -5.27
C ARG A 395 14.78 -16.47 -6.40
N ASP A 396 13.99 -16.44 -7.47
CA ASP A 396 14.17 -17.33 -8.62
C ASP A 396 14.91 -16.61 -9.76
N SER A 397 16.12 -17.08 -10.05
CA SER A 397 16.94 -16.65 -11.19
C SER A 397 16.64 -17.40 -12.48
N ILE A 398 16.04 -18.60 -12.41
CA ILE A 398 15.85 -19.48 -13.57
C ILE A 398 14.87 -18.90 -14.57
N LYS A 399 13.85 -18.19 -14.08
CA LYS A 399 12.88 -17.49 -14.94
C LYS A 399 13.52 -16.54 -15.97
N TYR A 400 14.74 -16.05 -15.71
CA TYR A 400 15.42 -15.12 -16.61
C TYR A 400 15.98 -15.80 -17.87
N ALA A 401 16.12 -17.14 -17.89
CA ALA A 401 16.49 -17.87 -19.09
C ALA A 401 15.48 -17.57 -20.21
N THR A 402 14.18 -17.69 -19.90
CA THR A 402 13.10 -17.39 -20.86
C THR A 402 13.00 -15.90 -21.17
N ILE A 403 13.16 -15.02 -20.17
CA ILE A 403 13.03 -13.55 -20.36
C ILE A 403 14.10 -13.02 -21.31
N TYR A 404 15.33 -13.53 -21.20
CA TYR A 404 16.47 -13.10 -22.00
C TYR A 404 16.71 -13.95 -23.24
N GLY A 405 15.96 -15.04 -23.44
CA GLY A 405 16.15 -15.95 -24.56
C GLY A 405 17.47 -16.74 -24.48
N LEU A 406 17.95 -17.06 -23.29
CA LEU A 406 19.17 -17.84 -23.08
C LEU A 406 18.91 -19.32 -23.41
N GLY A 407 19.78 -19.89 -24.25
CA GLY A 407 19.72 -21.29 -24.65
C GLY A 407 20.24 -22.26 -23.58
N PRO A 408 20.15 -23.58 -23.83
CA PRO A 408 20.66 -24.62 -22.93
C PRO A 408 22.19 -24.56 -22.70
N GLU A 409 22.92 -23.81 -23.52
CA GLU A 409 24.35 -23.55 -23.38
C GLU A 409 24.68 -22.67 -22.16
N CYS A 410 23.71 -21.92 -21.64
CA CYS A 410 23.86 -21.15 -20.42
C CYS A 410 23.78 -22.08 -19.20
N LYS A 411 24.95 -22.44 -18.67
CA LYS A 411 25.13 -23.40 -17.57
C LYS A 411 25.08 -22.75 -16.19
N THR A 412 25.24 -21.44 -16.12
CA THR A 412 25.21 -20.68 -14.86
C THR A 412 24.30 -19.48 -15.06
N LEU A 413 23.29 -19.34 -14.20
CA LEU A 413 22.31 -18.26 -14.24
C LEU A 413 21.97 -17.85 -12.81
N LEU A 414 22.56 -16.74 -12.37
CA LEU A 414 22.42 -16.23 -11.02
C LEU A 414 22.19 -14.73 -11.03
N ARG A 415 21.14 -14.29 -10.34
CA ARG A 415 20.94 -12.90 -9.94
C ARG A 415 21.01 -12.80 -8.42
N GLY A 416 21.65 -11.76 -7.91
CA GLY A 416 21.83 -11.58 -6.48
C GLY A 416 21.94 -10.13 -6.05
N THR A 417 21.95 -9.95 -4.73
CA THR A 417 22.03 -8.64 -4.08
C THR A 417 23.39 -8.44 -3.43
N LEU A 418 23.95 -7.24 -3.56
CA LEU A 418 25.19 -6.83 -2.89
C LEU A 418 24.91 -6.18 -1.53
N ARG A 419 25.76 -6.49 -0.54
CA ARG A 419 25.86 -5.79 0.75
C ARG A 419 27.32 -5.63 1.15
N TYR A 420 27.59 -4.77 2.12
CA TYR A 420 28.90 -4.75 2.78
C TYR A 420 29.03 -5.90 3.79
N LYS A 421 30.24 -6.40 3.97
CA LYS A 421 30.58 -7.34 5.04
C LYS A 421 30.26 -6.73 6.42
N GLY A 422 29.74 -7.51 7.35
CA GLY A 422 29.16 -7.04 8.63
C GLY A 422 27.62 -7.08 8.64
N PHE A 423 26.98 -7.01 7.46
CA PHE A 423 25.53 -7.09 7.33
C PHE A 423 24.97 -8.46 7.79
N VAL A 424 25.67 -9.55 7.47
CA VAL A 424 25.22 -10.93 7.77
C VAL A 424 25.13 -11.15 9.27
N GLU A 425 26.18 -10.76 9.99
CA GLU A 425 26.31 -10.90 11.43
C GLU A 425 25.19 -10.14 12.14
N ALA A 426 24.97 -8.87 11.76
CA ALA A 426 23.92 -8.04 12.34
C ALA A 426 22.51 -8.59 12.07
N VAL A 427 22.20 -9.03 10.84
CA VAL A 427 20.88 -9.59 10.52
C VAL A 427 20.64 -10.92 11.24
N LYS A 428 21.63 -11.82 11.28
CA LYS A 428 21.51 -13.07 12.02
C LYS A 428 21.27 -12.82 13.51
N ALA A 429 21.92 -11.80 14.09
CA ALA A 429 21.67 -11.41 15.47
C ALA A 429 20.21 -10.98 15.69
N LEU A 430 19.66 -10.14 14.80
CA LEU A 430 18.26 -9.71 14.86
C LEU A 430 17.29 -10.91 14.75
N LYS A 431 17.59 -11.85 13.85
CA LYS A 431 16.80 -13.08 13.67
C LYS A 431 16.79 -13.94 14.94
N GLU A 432 17.95 -14.30 15.46
CA GLU A 432 18.09 -15.19 16.62
C GLU A 432 17.47 -14.61 17.90
N LEU A 433 17.45 -13.27 18.04
CA LEU A 433 16.78 -12.58 19.14
C LEU A 433 15.25 -12.47 18.94
N GLY A 434 14.70 -12.94 17.82
CA GLY A 434 13.27 -12.94 17.54
C GLY A 434 12.73 -11.61 17.02
N LEU A 435 13.60 -10.66 16.65
CA LEU A 435 13.21 -9.32 16.22
C LEU A 435 12.73 -9.27 14.75
N MET A 436 12.89 -10.36 14.01
CA MET A 436 12.40 -10.49 12.63
C MET A 436 11.08 -11.28 12.53
N ASN A 437 10.42 -11.56 13.66
CA ASN A 437 9.16 -12.29 13.68
C ASN A 437 7.98 -11.42 13.18
N MET A 438 7.12 -12.01 12.35
CA MET A 438 5.93 -11.37 11.78
C MET A 438 4.64 -11.75 12.51
N GLU A 439 4.69 -12.68 13.47
CA GLU A 439 3.52 -13.05 14.26
C GLU A 439 3.08 -11.89 15.18
N PRO A 440 1.79 -11.51 15.17
CA PRO A 440 1.27 -10.52 16.10
C PRO A 440 1.51 -10.90 17.56
N ASN A 441 1.96 -9.95 18.37
CA ASN A 441 2.17 -10.18 19.80
C ASN A 441 1.77 -8.96 20.62
N ALA A 442 1.13 -9.19 21.77
CA ALA A 442 0.67 -8.13 22.67
C ALA A 442 1.79 -7.16 23.10
N ILE A 443 3.03 -7.63 23.23
CA ILE A 443 4.16 -6.75 23.59
C ILE A 443 4.45 -5.69 22.53
N PHE A 444 4.10 -5.96 21.27
CA PHE A 444 4.27 -5.04 20.14
C PHE A 444 2.99 -4.30 19.76
N ASN A 445 1.86 -4.54 20.43
CA ASN A 445 0.63 -3.84 20.12
C ASN A 445 0.54 -2.52 20.92
N SER A 446 0.51 -1.38 20.22
CA SER A 446 0.46 -0.03 20.82
C SER A 446 -0.85 0.26 21.55
N ALA A 447 -1.94 -0.45 21.24
CA ALA A 447 -3.24 -0.28 21.91
C ALA A 447 -3.32 -0.99 23.27
N THR A 448 -2.30 -1.78 23.63
CA THR A 448 -2.33 -2.63 24.82
C THR A 448 -1.09 -2.45 25.71
N GLY A 449 -1.31 -2.38 27.02
CA GLY A 449 -0.24 -2.33 28.02
C GLY A 449 0.48 -0.98 28.11
N PRO A 450 1.39 -0.83 29.08
CA PRO A 450 2.17 0.39 29.26
C PRO A 450 3.18 0.57 28.12
N ASP A 451 3.72 1.78 28.01
CA ASP A 451 4.86 2.05 27.14
C ASP A 451 6.06 1.20 27.56
N LEU A 452 6.76 0.64 26.57
CA LEU A 452 7.90 -0.26 26.78
C LEU A 452 9.15 0.29 26.13
N SER A 453 10.29 0.13 26.80
CA SER A 453 11.60 0.41 26.22
C SER A 453 12.14 -0.75 25.39
N TRP A 454 13.16 -0.49 24.56
CA TRP A 454 13.83 -1.56 23.79
C TRP A 454 14.41 -2.64 24.70
N LYS A 455 14.99 -2.26 25.84
CA LYS A 455 15.46 -3.19 26.87
C LYS A 455 14.32 -4.10 27.36
N GLN A 456 13.16 -3.54 27.66
CA GLN A 456 12.00 -4.30 28.16
C GLN A 456 11.40 -5.22 27.09
N ILE A 457 11.35 -4.77 25.84
CA ILE A 457 10.94 -5.59 24.70
C ILE A 457 11.89 -6.78 24.53
N LEU A 458 13.20 -6.53 24.52
CA LEU A 458 14.19 -7.59 24.34
C LEU A 458 14.20 -8.56 25.53
N ALA A 459 14.03 -8.07 26.76
CA ALA A 459 13.83 -8.92 27.94
C ALA A 459 12.63 -9.86 27.77
N SER A 460 11.51 -9.32 27.27
CA SER A 460 10.29 -10.11 27.02
C SER A 460 10.50 -11.18 25.94
N LEU A 461 11.19 -10.84 24.83
CA LEU A 461 11.54 -11.79 23.77
C LEU A 461 12.48 -12.91 24.24
N LEU A 462 13.28 -12.65 25.27
CA LEU A 462 14.19 -13.61 25.90
C LEU A 462 13.59 -14.30 27.13
N HIS A 463 12.28 -14.13 27.36
CA HIS A 463 11.55 -14.70 28.49
C HIS A 463 12.15 -14.32 29.86
N GLN A 464 12.63 -13.07 29.98
CA GLN A 464 13.19 -12.50 31.20
C GLN A 464 12.25 -11.42 31.80
N PRO A 465 12.35 -11.16 33.11
CA PRO A 465 11.66 -10.04 33.75
C PRO A 465 12.03 -8.69 33.13
N THR A 466 11.08 -7.76 33.02
CA THR A 466 11.28 -6.44 32.39
C THR A 466 12.13 -5.49 33.23
N ASP A 467 12.27 -5.74 34.53
CA ASP A 467 13.12 -5.01 35.47
C ASP A 467 14.57 -5.53 35.52
N ILE A 468 14.92 -6.50 34.67
CA ILE A 468 16.29 -7.03 34.57
C ILE A 468 17.33 -5.93 34.33
N PHE A 469 18.47 -6.07 34.99
CA PHE A 469 19.63 -5.21 34.75
C PHE A 469 20.16 -5.39 33.33
N ALA A 470 20.50 -4.28 32.67
CA ALA A 470 20.96 -4.28 31.27
C ALA A 470 22.18 -5.20 31.03
N GLU A 471 23.14 -5.25 31.96
CA GLU A 471 24.31 -6.13 31.86
C GLU A 471 23.95 -7.62 31.93
N SER A 472 22.96 -7.99 32.74
CA SER A 472 22.46 -9.37 32.80
C SER A 472 21.73 -9.74 31.51
N LEU A 473 20.87 -8.86 31.00
CA LEU A 473 20.17 -9.05 29.74
C LEU A 473 21.14 -9.19 28.56
N LYS A 474 22.18 -8.35 28.52
CA LYS A 474 23.26 -8.42 27.53
C LYS A 474 23.97 -9.77 27.54
N LYS A 475 24.28 -10.31 28.73
CA LYS A 475 24.88 -11.64 28.86
C LYS A 475 23.96 -12.74 28.33
N ILE A 476 22.67 -12.71 28.68
CA ILE A 476 21.68 -13.69 28.21
C ILE A 476 21.52 -13.63 26.68
N ALA A 477 21.43 -12.42 26.12
CA ALA A 477 21.39 -12.22 24.67
C ALA A 477 22.66 -12.78 23.99
N ALA A 478 23.84 -12.51 24.54
CA ALA A 478 25.10 -13.04 24.02
C ALA A 478 25.18 -14.58 24.12
N GLU A 479 24.64 -15.18 25.18
CA GLU A 479 24.55 -16.64 25.31
C GLU A 479 23.63 -17.25 24.25
N LYS A 480 22.50 -16.60 23.95
CA LYS A 480 21.57 -17.04 22.89
C LYS A 480 22.20 -16.95 21.50
N LEU A 481 22.96 -15.89 21.22
CA LEU A 481 23.69 -15.72 19.95
C LEU A 481 24.84 -16.74 19.83
N GLY A 482 25.47 -17.07 20.95
CA GLY A 482 26.65 -17.92 21.08
C GLY A 482 27.82 -17.14 21.68
N LYS A 483 28.46 -17.67 22.74
CA LYS A 483 29.44 -16.96 23.59
C LYS A 483 30.64 -16.33 22.86
N GLU A 484 30.96 -16.77 21.64
CA GLU A 484 32.08 -16.26 20.84
C GLU A 484 31.67 -15.16 19.83
N LYS A 485 30.37 -14.91 19.65
CA LYS A 485 29.80 -13.97 18.66
C LYS A 485 29.76 -12.53 19.15
N SER A 486 30.95 -11.97 19.40
CA SER A 486 31.11 -10.60 19.90
C SER A 486 30.65 -9.53 18.92
N ILE A 487 30.78 -9.77 17.61
CA ILE A 487 30.39 -8.83 16.55
C ILE A 487 28.87 -8.66 16.50
N GLU A 488 28.14 -9.78 16.54
CA GLU A 488 26.69 -9.85 16.54
C GLU A 488 26.10 -9.12 17.76
N MET A 489 26.66 -9.36 18.94
CA MET A 489 26.21 -8.69 20.16
C MET A 489 26.52 -7.18 20.13
N ASN A 490 27.69 -6.78 19.62
CA ASN A 490 28.04 -5.37 19.45
C ASN A 490 27.07 -4.66 18.51
N ALA A 491 26.66 -5.32 17.42
CA ALA A 491 25.66 -4.77 16.51
C ALA A 491 24.34 -4.46 17.23
N ILE A 492 23.85 -5.36 18.09
CA ILE A 492 22.62 -5.15 18.87
C ILE A 492 22.76 -3.98 19.85
N VAL A 493 23.92 -3.84 20.51
CA VAL A 493 24.21 -2.73 21.44
C VAL A 493 24.27 -1.40 20.70
N GLU A 494 25.01 -1.32 19.60
CA GLU A 494 25.16 -0.09 18.80
C GLU A 494 23.84 0.31 18.12
N LEU A 495 23.03 -0.67 17.71
CA LEU A 495 21.65 -0.45 17.27
C LEU A 495 20.74 0.04 18.41
N GLY A 496 21.20 0.11 19.66
CA GLY A 496 20.44 0.68 20.78
C GLY A 496 19.26 -0.19 21.22
N LEU A 497 19.26 -1.48 20.86
CA LEU A 497 18.17 -2.41 21.17
C LEU A 497 18.19 -2.90 22.64
N LEU A 498 19.09 -2.35 23.44
CA LEU A 498 19.18 -2.50 24.90
C LEU A 498 18.95 -1.18 25.65
N SER A 499 18.56 -0.13 24.93
CA SER A 499 18.31 1.20 25.51
C SER A 499 17.00 1.26 26.30
N GLU A 500 16.90 2.27 27.14
CA GLU A 500 15.64 2.63 27.83
C GLU A 500 14.73 3.52 26.99
N ASP A 501 15.04 3.71 25.70
CA ASP A 501 14.23 4.51 24.80
C ASP A 501 12.87 3.84 24.59
N VAL A 502 11.80 4.61 24.78
CA VAL A 502 10.42 4.15 24.56
C VAL A 502 10.23 3.80 23.08
N VAL A 503 9.65 2.63 22.84
CA VAL A 503 9.48 2.06 21.50
C VAL A 503 8.09 2.37 20.96
N GLU A 504 8.05 2.85 19.73
CA GLU A 504 6.82 2.94 18.96
C GLU A 504 6.47 1.55 18.41
N ARG A 505 5.38 0.95 18.90
CA ARG A 505 5.07 -0.46 18.68
C ARG A 505 4.05 -0.62 17.54
N HIS A 506 4.29 -1.57 16.62
CA HIS A 506 3.54 -1.71 15.36
C HIS A 506 2.92 -3.11 15.15
N GLY A 507 2.48 -3.78 16.20
CA GLY A 507 1.75 -5.06 16.19
C GLY A 507 2.64 -6.31 16.15
N THR A 508 3.73 -6.27 15.39
CA THR A 508 4.69 -7.39 15.23
C THR A 508 6.11 -6.95 15.59
N ALA A 509 7.01 -7.92 15.82
CA ALA A 509 8.42 -7.62 16.10
C ALA A 509 9.10 -6.94 14.90
N LEU A 510 8.87 -7.49 13.70
CA LEU A 510 9.46 -6.98 12.47
C LEU A 510 8.96 -5.58 12.11
N ASP A 511 7.66 -5.30 12.26
CA ASP A 511 7.11 -3.96 11.97
C ASP A 511 7.64 -2.92 12.95
N THR A 512 7.74 -3.29 14.23
CA THR A 512 8.31 -2.44 15.28
C THR A 512 9.79 -2.13 15.02
N LEU A 513 10.57 -3.17 14.69
CA LEU A 513 11.98 -3.01 14.33
C LEU A 513 12.15 -2.18 13.05
N ALA A 514 11.35 -2.42 12.02
CA ALA A 514 11.46 -1.72 10.74
C ALA A 514 11.23 -0.22 10.89
N ALA A 515 10.20 0.20 11.64
CA ALA A 515 9.93 1.61 11.91
C ALA A 515 11.08 2.28 12.68
N TYR A 516 11.70 1.56 13.62
CA TYR A 516 12.84 2.04 14.37
C TYR A 516 14.10 2.18 13.50
N LEU A 517 14.44 1.16 12.71
CA LEU A 517 15.60 1.17 11.82
C LEU A 517 15.47 2.22 10.72
N ALA A 518 14.25 2.50 10.25
CA ALA A 518 13.99 3.53 9.23
C ALA A 518 14.43 4.91 9.73
N ARG A 519 14.23 5.20 11.02
CA ARG A 519 14.68 6.45 11.65
C ARG A 519 16.16 6.42 11.98
N LYS A 520 16.62 5.33 12.61
CA LYS A 520 17.99 5.22 13.15
C LYS A 520 19.06 5.15 12.06
N LEU A 521 18.76 4.50 10.94
CA LEU A 521 19.68 4.28 9.83
C LEU A 521 19.20 4.98 8.55
N ALA A 522 18.52 6.12 8.69
CA ALA A 522 18.19 6.99 7.57
C ALA A 522 19.46 7.55 6.91
N LEU A 523 19.41 7.74 5.59
CA LEU A 523 20.42 8.50 4.86
C LEU A 523 20.22 10.00 5.14
N HIS A 524 21.25 10.66 5.68
CA HIS A 524 21.21 12.10 5.95
C HIS A 524 21.49 12.90 4.67
N LYS A 525 21.01 14.15 4.62
CA LYS A 525 21.14 15.04 3.44
C LYS A 525 22.59 15.30 2.99
N SER A 526 23.54 15.24 3.92
CA SER A 526 24.97 15.44 3.66
C SER A 526 25.69 14.16 3.23
N GLU A 527 25.04 13.00 3.37
CA GLU A 527 25.61 11.70 3.04
C GLU A 527 25.26 11.31 1.62
N ARG A 528 26.06 10.41 1.04
CA ARG A 528 25.86 9.90 -0.30
C ARG A 528 25.44 8.46 -0.25
N ASP A 529 24.53 8.05 -1.13
CA ASP A 529 24.33 6.66 -1.48
C ASP A 529 25.20 6.27 -2.69
N LEU A 530 25.22 4.98 -2.95
CA LEU A 530 26.02 4.31 -3.95
C LEU A 530 25.17 3.21 -4.58
N VAL A 531 25.13 3.17 -5.91
CA VAL A 531 24.60 2.06 -6.67
C VAL A 531 25.76 1.33 -7.32
N ILE A 532 25.84 0.01 -7.11
CA ILE A 532 26.74 -0.89 -7.83
C ILE A 532 25.87 -1.93 -8.54
N LEU A 533 26.09 -2.07 -9.84
CA LEU A 533 25.55 -3.15 -10.66
C LEU A 533 26.70 -3.77 -11.45
N ASN A 534 26.86 -5.09 -11.37
CA ASN A 534 27.86 -5.85 -12.11
C ASN A 534 27.20 -7.04 -12.79
N HIS A 535 27.44 -7.17 -14.10
CA HIS A 535 27.18 -8.39 -14.86
C HIS A 535 28.51 -9.01 -15.24
N ASP A 536 28.71 -10.29 -14.91
CA ASP A 536 29.73 -11.14 -15.50
C ASP A 536 29.01 -12.10 -16.46
N VAL A 537 29.33 -12.00 -17.75
CA VAL A 537 28.79 -12.82 -18.83
C VAL A 537 29.92 -13.63 -19.43
N ASP A 538 29.88 -14.96 -19.29
CA ASP A 538 30.82 -15.82 -20.02
C ASP A 538 30.18 -16.21 -21.35
N ALA A 539 30.99 -16.18 -22.39
CA ALA A 539 30.56 -16.45 -23.75
C ALA A 539 31.57 -17.34 -24.48
N GLN A 540 31.04 -18.22 -25.33
CA GLN A 540 31.80 -18.99 -26.28
C GLN A 540 31.66 -18.37 -27.67
N LEU A 541 32.77 -17.89 -28.24
CA LEU A 541 32.81 -17.35 -29.60
C LEU A 541 32.90 -18.44 -30.67
N PRO A 542 32.62 -18.11 -31.95
CA PRO A 542 32.93 -18.98 -33.06
C PRO A 542 34.40 -19.43 -33.04
N GLY A 543 34.64 -20.73 -33.20
CA GLY A 543 35.99 -21.31 -33.05
C GLY A 543 36.33 -21.81 -31.64
N GLY A 544 35.44 -21.59 -30.67
CA GLY A 544 35.50 -22.22 -29.35
C GLY A 544 36.26 -21.44 -28.28
N MET A 545 36.80 -20.27 -28.61
CA MET A 545 37.40 -19.34 -27.65
C MET A 545 36.36 -18.91 -26.62
N GLN A 546 36.75 -18.90 -25.35
CA GLN A 546 35.91 -18.46 -24.23
C GLN A 546 36.37 -17.08 -23.77
N GLU A 547 35.42 -16.21 -23.50
CA GLU A 547 35.67 -14.88 -22.95
C GLU A 547 34.64 -14.53 -21.88
N ARG A 548 35.02 -13.61 -20.99
CA ARG A 548 34.18 -13.01 -19.98
C ARG A 548 34.01 -11.53 -20.28
N HIS A 549 32.77 -11.11 -20.45
CA HIS A 549 32.36 -9.71 -20.49
C HIS A 549 31.95 -9.29 -19.09
N ARG A 550 32.65 -8.31 -18.53
CA ARG A 550 32.32 -7.70 -17.25
C ARG A 550 31.77 -6.30 -17.48
N ILE A 551 30.51 -6.09 -17.12
CA ILE A 551 29.80 -4.83 -17.30
C ILE A 551 29.51 -4.25 -15.92
N GLN A 552 30.03 -3.06 -15.66
CA GLN A 552 30.01 -2.43 -14.34
C GLN A 552 29.39 -1.05 -14.42
N LEU A 553 28.35 -0.83 -13.65
CA LEU A 553 27.76 0.48 -13.42
C LEU A 553 27.96 0.84 -11.95
N VAL A 554 28.62 1.98 -11.72
CA VAL A 554 28.84 2.54 -10.39
C VAL A 554 28.36 3.99 -10.41
N ALA A 555 27.38 4.32 -9.58
CA ALA A 555 26.84 5.67 -9.47
C ALA A 555 26.84 6.12 -8.01
N TYR A 556 27.31 7.34 -7.75
CA TYR A 556 27.28 7.98 -6.43
C TYR A 556 26.20 9.06 -6.39
N GLY A 557 25.51 9.16 -5.26
CA GLY A 557 24.59 10.26 -4.99
C GLY A 557 25.33 11.59 -4.93
N GLN A 558 24.66 12.64 -5.39
CA GLN A 558 25.21 13.99 -5.33
C GLN A 558 24.85 14.64 -3.98
N PRO A 559 25.82 15.17 -3.22
CA PRO A 559 25.51 15.96 -2.02
C PRO A 559 24.59 17.12 -2.37
N ASN A 560 23.48 17.28 -1.66
CA ASN A 560 22.43 18.27 -1.93
C ASN A 560 21.75 18.16 -3.32
N GLY A 561 21.92 17.03 -4.01
CA GLY A 561 21.25 16.71 -5.27
C GLY A 561 20.40 15.44 -5.15
N PHE A 562 20.25 14.71 -6.25
CA PHE A 562 19.59 13.41 -6.24
C PHE A 562 20.55 12.31 -5.76
N SER A 563 19.98 11.33 -5.06
CA SER A 563 20.68 10.10 -4.69
C SER A 563 20.96 9.26 -5.96
N ALA A 564 21.95 8.38 -5.93
CA ALA A 564 22.24 7.44 -7.01
C ALA A 564 21.02 6.55 -7.29
N MET A 565 20.37 6.04 -6.23
CA MET A 565 19.15 5.25 -6.36
C MET A 565 18.02 6.05 -7.03
N ALA A 566 17.77 7.27 -6.58
CA ALA A 566 16.74 8.13 -7.16
C ALA A 566 17.03 8.45 -8.63
N SER A 567 18.28 8.74 -8.97
CA SER A 567 18.71 9.07 -10.34
C SER A 567 18.57 7.87 -11.27
N THR A 568 19.10 6.70 -10.87
CA THR A 568 19.08 5.49 -11.70
C THR A 568 17.68 4.93 -11.91
N VAL A 569 16.80 5.01 -10.93
CA VAL A 569 15.39 4.62 -11.09
C VAL A 569 14.60 5.69 -11.84
N GLY A 570 14.64 6.93 -11.36
CA GLY A 570 13.81 8.02 -11.84
C GLY A 570 14.11 8.44 -13.27
N TYR A 571 15.39 8.61 -13.63
CA TYR A 571 15.76 8.98 -15.00
C TYR A 571 15.43 7.86 -15.98
N THR A 572 15.64 6.59 -15.61
CA THR A 572 15.26 5.45 -16.47
C THR A 572 13.76 5.46 -16.74
N THR A 573 12.94 5.59 -15.69
CA THR A 573 11.48 5.64 -15.84
C THR A 573 11.06 6.85 -16.67
N ALA A 574 11.65 8.02 -16.47
CA ALA A 574 11.35 9.23 -17.23
C ALA A 574 11.72 9.11 -18.72
N ILE A 575 12.90 8.58 -19.03
CA ILE A 575 13.38 8.37 -20.40
C ILE A 575 12.45 7.39 -21.14
N ILE A 576 12.14 6.26 -20.52
CA ILE A 576 11.26 5.25 -21.10
C ILE A 576 9.84 5.79 -21.30
N SER A 577 9.33 6.57 -20.35
CA SER A 577 8.04 7.25 -20.48
C SER A 577 8.03 8.26 -21.62
N HIS A 578 9.11 9.04 -21.78
CA HIS A 578 9.26 9.99 -22.88
C HIS A 578 9.32 9.27 -24.24
N MET A 579 10.01 8.13 -24.32
CA MET A 579 10.04 7.29 -25.53
C MET A 579 8.65 6.75 -25.90
N LEU A 580 7.83 6.37 -24.91
CA LEU A 580 6.44 5.97 -25.14
C LEU A 580 5.59 7.13 -25.67
N LEU A 581 5.68 8.30 -25.05
CA LEU A 581 4.92 9.49 -25.43
C LEU A 581 5.26 9.97 -26.85
N ASN A 582 6.53 9.85 -27.25
CA ASN A 582 6.99 10.20 -28.59
C ASN A 582 6.72 9.11 -29.65
N GLY A 583 6.13 7.97 -29.25
CA GLY A 583 5.83 6.87 -30.17
C GLY A 583 7.07 6.12 -30.67
N GLU A 584 8.20 6.22 -29.97
CA GLU A 584 9.42 5.46 -30.25
C GLU A 584 9.27 3.99 -29.85
N ILE A 585 8.49 3.72 -28.79
CA ILE A 585 8.12 2.38 -28.35
C ILE A 585 6.70 2.10 -28.83
N GLN A 586 6.57 1.24 -29.83
CA GLN A 586 5.29 0.93 -30.47
C GLN A 586 4.74 -0.45 -30.10
N ASP A 587 5.52 -1.25 -29.36
CA ASP A 587 5.11 -2.57 -28.90
C ASP A 587 3.80 -2.50 -28.12
N LYS A 588 2.93 -3.49 -28.29
CA LYS A 588 1.60 -3.54 -27.65
C LYS A 588 1.53 -4.65 -26.62
N GLY A 589 0.76 -4.41 -25.57
CA GLY A 589 0.64 -5.31 -24.42
C GLY A 589 1.54 -4.92 -23.25
N MET A 590 1.78 -5.88 -22.36
CA MET A 590 2.73 -5.73 -21.26
C MET A 590 4.14 -5.97 -21.80
N VAL A 591 5.00 -4.97 -21.67
CA VAL A 591 6.34 -4.97 -22.24
C VAL A 591 7.40 -4.66 -21.18
N ARG A 592 8.64 -5.03 -21.49
CA ARG A 592 9.85 -4.83 -20.68
C ARG A 592 10.92 -4.17 -21.54
N PRO A 593 11.94 -3.51 -20.96
CA PRO A 593 13.02 -2.91 -21.74
C PRO A 593 14.09 -3.94 -22.18
N THR A 594 13.67 -5.06 -22.75
CA THR A 594 14.57 -6.14 -23.22
C THR A 594 14.80 -6.13 -24.73
N SER A 595 14.02 -5.39 -25.51
CA SER A 595 14.14 -5.31 -26.97
C SER A 595 15.16 -4.26 -27.44
N LYS A 596 15.88 -4.56 -28.53
CA LYS A 596 16.95 -3.70 -29.11
C LYS A 596 16.53 -2.24 -29.32
N HIS A 597 15.33 -2.01 -29.84
CA HIS A 597 14.82 -0.67 -30.12
C HIS A 597 14.41 0.10 -28.87
N VAL A 598 14.27 -0.56 -27.72
CA VAL A 598 14.04 0.09 -26.42
C VAL A 598 15.36 0.34 -25.70
N TYR A 599 16.13 -0.72 -25.43
CA TYR A 599 17.27 -0.58 -24.52
C TYR A 599 18.40 0.27 -25.09
N ARG A 600 18.66 0.21 -26.41
CA ARG A 600 19.76 0.98 -27.04
C ARG A 600 19.57 2.49 -26.87
N PRO A 601 18.45 3.10 -27.31
CA PRO A 601 18.23 4.53 -27.11
C PRO A 601 18.08 4.91 -25.63
N ALA A 602 17.48 4.05 -24.79
CA ALA A 602 17.35 4.31 -23.36
C ALA A 602 18.71 4.40 -22.67
N LEU A 603 19.59 3.41 -22.86
CA LEU A 603 20.95 3.43 -22.33
C LEU A 603 21.76 4.61 -22.88
N GLN A 604 21.61 4.93 -24.17
CA GLN A 604 22.30 6.09 -24.75
C GLN A 604 21.89 7.41 -24.10
N ARG A 605 20.60 7.60 -23.82
CA ARG A 605 20.09 8.81 -23.13
C ARG A 605 20.47 8.85 -21.65
N LEU A 606 20.58 7.70 -21.00
CA LEU A 606 21.04 7.62 -19.61
C LEU A 606 22.47 8.16 -19.44
N LYS A 607 23.32 8.02 -20.46
CA LYS A 607 24.68 8.60 -20.48
C LYS A 607 24.67 10.11 -20.33
N ASP A 608 23.67 10.81 -20.90
CA ASP A 608 23.53 12.26 -20.78
C ASP A 608 23.30 12.71 -19.32
N TYR A 609 22.80 11.80 -18.47
CA TYR A 609 22.62 12.01 -17.03
C TYR A 609 23.77 11.43 -16.18
N GLY A 610 24.88 11.03 -16.81
CA GLY A 610 26.03 10.45 -16.13
C GLY A 610 25.81 9.02 -15.63
N ILE A 611 24.79 8.32 -16.14
CA ILE A 611 24.52 6.92 -15.83
C ILE A 611 25.04 6.07 -16.99
N GLU A 612 26.26 5.57 -16.84
CA GLU A 612 26.95 4.76 -17.85
C GLU A 612 27.60 3.54 -17.20
N ALA A 613 27.61 2.43 -17.93
CA ALA A 613 28.34 1.23 -17.55
C ALA A 613 29.65 1.14 -18.33
N THR A 614 30.70 0.64 -17.69
CA THR A 614 31.97 0.29 -18.32
C THR A 614 32.01 -1.20 -18.61
N GLU A 615 32.54 -1.58 -19.77
CA GLU A 615 32.71 -2.99 -20.15
C GLU A 615 34.21 -3.35 -20.22
N THR A 616 34.56 -4.55 -19.75
CA THR A 616 35.88 -5.14 -19.91
C THR A 616 35.74 -6.58 -20.37
N ILE A 617 36.50 -6.97 -21.39
CA ILE A 617 36.49 -8.33 -21.95
C ILE A 617 37.81 -9.01 -21.63
N THR A 618 37.76 -10.23 -21.09
CA THR A 618 38.93 -11.04 -20.75
C THR A 618 38.78 -12.46 -21.30
N ALA A 619 39.81 -13.00 -21.94
CA ALA A 619 39.84 -14.41 -22.31
C ALA A 619 39.85 -15.33 -21.06
N LEU A 620 39.16 -16.47 -21.14
CA LEU A 620 39.03 -17.45 -20.06
C LEU A 620 39.93 -18.68 -20.25
#